data_AF-A0A7V9NL74-F1
#
_entry.id   AF-A0A7V9NL74-F1
#
_cell.length_a   1.000
_cell.length_b   1.000
_cell.length_c   1.000
_cell.angle_alpha   90.00
_cell.angle_beta   90.00
_cell.angle_gamma   90.00
#
_symmetry.space_group_name_H-M   'P 1'
#
loop_
_entity.id
_entity.type
_entity.pdbx_description
1 polymer ?
#
loop_
_entity_poly.entity_id
_entity_poly.type
_entity_poly.pdbx_seq_one_letter_code
_entity_poly.pdbx_strand_id
1 'polypeptide(L)'
;MNKNTLTGESEFEEIIIVCIDCANEFVWTVGEQTFYRDKGLKNPPKRCKDCKQAKNERLASIAAAQAAGIKQKIEVAVHCAKCGSYTTVPFYPSQGRPVYCRSCFLQMHPSVFDNT
;
A
#
# COMPACT_ATOMS: atom_id res chain seq x y z
N MET A 1 7.87 43.03 16.45
CA MET A 1 7.81 41.76 17.20
C MET A 1 8.35 40.67 16.28
N ASN A 2 9.66 40.40 16.31
CA ASN A 2 10.29 39.22 16.94
C ASN A 2 9.51 37.92 16.62
N LYS A 3 10.06 36.95 15.87
CA LYS A 3 11.35 36.29 16.14
C LYS A 3 12.08 35.83 14.86
N ASN A 4 13.40 36.02 14.95
CA ASN A 4 14.50 35.38 14.25
C ASN A 4 14.43 33.84 14.29
N THR A 5 14.78 33.17 13.19
CA THR A 5 15.53 31.91 13.22
C THR A 5 16.26 31.72 11.88
N LEU A 6 17.52 32.15 11.86
CA LEU A 6 18.59 31.50 11.10
C LEU A 6 18.89 30.15 11.76
N THR A 7 18.63 29.02 11.09
CA THR A 7 19.17 27.71 11.52
C THR A 7 19.37 26.76 10.34
N GLY A 8 20.62 26.59 9.94
CA GLY A 8 21.24 25.34 9.47
C GLY A 8 20.74 24.73 8.17
N GLU A 9 21.64 24.62 7.18
CA GLU A 9 21.51 23.71 6.03
C GLU A 9 21.27 22.28 6.52
N SER A 10 20.01 21.85 6.61
CA SER A 10 19.67 20.44 6.80
C SER A 10 19.76 19.75 5.43
N GLU A 11 20.44 18.60 5.38
CA GLU A 11 20.53 17.74 4.17
C GLU A 11 19.15 17.39 3.58
N PHE A 12 18.10 17.51 4.40
CA PHE A 12 16.73 17.16 4.08
C PHE A 12 15.81 18.37 4.22
N GLU A 13 14.82 18.44 3.34
CA GLU A 13 13.71 19.41 3.36
C GLU A 13 12.39 18.66 3.49
N GLU A 14 11.31 19.28 3.97
CA GLU A 14 10.00 18.62 4.03
C GLU A 14 9.46 18.29 2.64
N ILE A 15 9.08 17.02 2.42
CA ILE A 15 8.58 16.56 1.11
C ILE A 15 7.12 16.15 1.25
N ILE A 16 6.24 16.70 0.42
CA ILE A 16 4.84 16.25 0.33
C ILE A 16 4.77 14.99 -0.55
N ILE A 17 4.08 13.97 -0.06
CA ILE A 17 3.89 12.70 -0.75
C ILE A 17 2.39 12.40 -0.85
N VAL A 18 1.95 11.88 -1.99
CA VAL A 18 0.58 11.40 -2.21
C VAL A 18 0.45 9.96 -1.75
N CYS A 19 -0.52 9.68 -0.88
CA CYS A 19 -0.78 8.32 -0.41
C CYS A 19 -1.33 7.43 -1.53
N ILE A 20 -0.69 6.28 -1.76
CA ILE A 20 -1.14 5.30 -2.76
C ILE A 20 -2.51 4.64 -2.47
N ASP A 21 -2.97 4.66 -1.22
CA ASP A 21 -4.24 4.00 -0.87
C ASP A 21 -5.43 4.99 -0.88
N CYS A 22 -5.26 6.21 -0.35
CA CYS A 22 -6.36 7.18 -0.22
C CYS A 22 -6.21 8.44 -1.08
N ALA A 23 -5.11 8.58 -1.83
CA ALA A 23 -4.77 9.76 -2.64
C ALA A 23 -4.60 11.09 -1.87
N ASN A 24 -4.70 11.10 -0.54
CA ASN A 24 -4.42 12.28 0.26
C ASN A 24 -2.92 12.57 0.35
N GLU A 25 -2.57 13.85 0.42
CA GLU A 25 -1.21 14.32 0.67
C GLU A 25 -0.81 14.16 2.14
N PHE A 26 0.47 13.88 2.39
CA PHE A 26 1.06 13.88 3.71
C PHE A 26 2.53 14.31 3.65
N VAL A 27 3.06 14.83 4.75
CA VAL A 27 4.44 15.33 4.81
C VAL A 27 5.39 14.22 5.24
N TRP A 28 6.47 14.04 4.49
CA TRP A 28 7.66 13.30 4.89
C TRP A 28 8.64 14.28 5.52
N THR A 29 8.58 14.35 6.84
CA THR A 29 9.29 15.36 7.63
C THR A 29 10.81 15.16 7.60
N VAL A 30 11.56 16.21 7.89
CA VAL A 30 13.03 16.16 8.04
C VAL A 30 13.46 15.10 9.07
N GLY A 31 12.70 14.99 10.18
CA GLY A 31 12.95 13.98 11.21
C GLY A 31 12.77 12.55 10.70
N GLU A 32 11.74 12.30 9.88
CA GLU A 32 11.53 10.99 9.26
C GLU A 32 12.58 10.68 8.20
N GLN A 33 13.01 11.65 7.40
CA GLN A 33 14.08 11.46 6.41
C GLN A 33 15.41 11.11 7.09
N THR A 34 15.73 11.81 8.17
CA THR A 34 16.90 11.52 9.02
C THR A 34 16.81 10.09 9.58
N PHE A 35 15.66 9.71 10.14
CA PHE A 35 15.43 8.35 10.62
C PHE A 35 15.60 7.30 9.52
N TYR A 36 15.10 7.57 8.31
CA TYR A 36 15.21 6.64 7.18
C TYR A 36 16.67 6.45 6.79
N ARG A 37 17.44 7.54 6.66
CA ARG A 37 18.89 7.48 6.40
C ARG A 37 19.62 6.66 7.46
N ASP A 38 19.41 6.96 8.73
CA ASP A 38 20.12 6.32 9.85
C ASP A 38 19.78 4.82 9.99
N LYS A 39 18.58 4.42 9.54
CA LYS A 39 18.18 3.00 9.46
C LYS A 39 18.54 2.32 8.13
N GLY A 40 19.22 3.02 7.21
CA GLY A 40 19.53 2.51 5.87
C GLY A 40 18.29 2.28 4.99
N LEU A 41 17.16 2.90 5.33
CA LEU A 41 15.92 2.87 4.56
C LEU A 41 16.00 3.91 3.43
N LYS A 42 16.13 3.43 2.19
CA LYS A 42 16.35 4.29 1.02
C LYS A 42 15.07 4.79 0.34
N ASN A 43 13.93 4.17 0.65
CA ASN A 43 12.68 4.43 -0.05
C ASN A 43 11.77 5.35 0.77
N PRO A 44 11.19 6.41 0.18
CA PRO A 44 10.20 7.27 0.84
C PRO A 44 8.97 6.48 1.32
N PRO A 45 8.26 6.95 2.35
CA PRO A 45 6.98 6.38 2.73
C PRO A 45 5.98 6.50 1.58
N LYS A 46 5.17 5.47 1.36
CA LYS A 46 4.15 5.45 0.31
C LYS A 46 2.74 5.69 0.85
N ARG A 47 2.51 5.42 2.14
CA ARG A 47 1.20 5.52 2.78
C ARG A 47 1.25 6.57 3.87
N CYS A 48 0.17 7.33 3.99
CA CYS A 48 -0.05 8.15 5.18
C CYS A 48 -0.16 7.26 6.42
N LYS A 49 -0.06 7.89 7.60
CA LYS A 49 -0.12 7.20 8.90
C LYS A 49 -1.38 6.34 9.04
N ASP A 50 -2.53 6.87 8.65
CA ASP A 50 -3.82 6.18 8.81
C ASP A 50 -3.91 4.94 7.92
N CYS A 51 -3.54 5.03 6.64
CA CYS A 51 -3.51 3.87 5.75
C CYS A 51 -2.45 2.84 6.15
N LYS A 52 -1.32 3.29 6.72
CA LYS A 52 -0.31 2.38 7.30
C LYS A 52 -0.87 1.63 8.51
N GLN A 53 -1.59 2.32 9.41
CA GLN A 53 -2.24 1.71 10.57
C GLN A 53 -3.33 0.72 10.14
N ALA A 54 -4.26 1.12 9.26
CA ALA A 54 -5.32 0.25 8.77
C ALA A 54 -4.77 -1.02 8.08
N LYS A 55 -3.67 -0.89 7.34
CA LYS A 55 -2.96 -2.05 6.76
C LYS A 55 -2.44 -2.98 7.86
N ASN A 56 -1.80 -2.44 8.88
CA ASN A 56 -1.24 -3.24 9.97
C ASN A 56 -2.33 -3.94 10.79
N GLU A 57 -3.44 -3.26 11.09
CA GLU A 57 -4.60 -3.83 11.79
C GLU A 57 -5.22 -4.99 11.00
N ARG A 58 -5.38 -4.82 9.69
CA ARG A 58 -5.84 -5.89 8.79
C ARG A 58 -4.90 -7.10 8.81
N LEU A 59 -3.58 -6.88 8.80
CA LEU A 59 -2.62 -7.99 8.86
C LEU A 59 -2.68 -8.70 10.22
N ALA A 60 -2.83 -7.95 11.30
CA ALA A 60 -2.99 -8.50 12.64
C ALA A 60 -4.27 -9.34 12.77
N SER A 61 -5.40 -8.88 12.21
CA SER A 61 -6.65 -9.63 12.25
C SER A 61 -6.60 -10.92 11.44
N ILE A 62 -5.94 -10.91 10.27
CA ILE A 62 -5.70 -12.11 9.47
C ILE A 62 -4.83 -13.11 10.24
N ALA A 63 -3.73 -12.65 10.84
CA ALA A 63 -2.84 -13.51 11.62
C ALA A 63 -3.55 -14.13 12.83
N ALA A 64 -4.38 -13.34 13.53
CA ALA A 64 -5.18 -13.83 14.65
C ALA A 64 -6.21 -14.89 14.21
N ALA A 65 -6.91 -14.66 13.10
CA ALA A 65 -7.86 -15.64 12.56
C ALA A 65 -7.18 -16.95 12.16
N GLN A 66 -6.00 -16.86 11.53
CA GLN A 66 -5.19 -18.02 11.19
C GLN A 66 -4.75 -18.81 12.43
N ALA A 67 -4.28 -18.12 13.47
CA ALA A 67 -3.89 -18.75 14.74
C ALA A 67 -5.08 -19.45 15.43
N ALA A 68 -6.29 -18.91 15.29
CA ALA A 68 -7.53 -19.51 15.81
C ALA A 68 -8.12 -20.62 14.93
N GLY A 69 -7.48 -20.96 13.79
CA GLY A 69 -8.00 -21.95 12.83
C GLY A 69 -9.22 -21.47 12.05
N ILE A 70 -9.54 -20.17 12.08
CA ILE A 70 -10.69 -19.59 11.40
C ILE A 70 -10.29 -19.20 9.98
N LYS A 71 -10.88 -19.87 8.98
CA LYS A 71 -10.74 -19.48 7.57
C LYS A 71 -11.59 -18.23 7.29
N GLN A 72 -10.96 -17.06 7.24
CA GLN A 72 -11.62 -15.83 6.81
C GLN A 72 -11.84 -15.84 5.29
N LYS A 73 -13.09 -15.65 4.86
CA LYS A 73 -13.43 -15.38 3.46
C LYS A 73 -13.19 -13.89 3.19
N ILE A 74 -12.09 -13.57 2.53
CA ILE A 74 -11.78 -12.20 2.13
C ILE A 74 -12.44 -11.93 0.78
N GLU A 75 -13.15 -10.81 0.64
CA GLU A 75 -13.66 -10.32 -0.64
C GLU A 75 -13.30 -8.85 -0.79
N VAL A 76 -12.40 -8.53 -1.73
CA VAL A 76 -11.93 -7.16 -1.96
C VAL A 76 -12.45 -6.68 -3.30
N ALA A 77 -13.18 -5.56 -3.30
CA ALA A 77 -13.62 -4.89 -4.51
C ALA A 77 -12.45 -4.19 -5.20
N VAL A 78 -12.32 -4.42 -6.50
CA VAL A 78 -11.25 -3.87 -7.35
C VAL A 78 -11.77 -3.60 -8.75
N HIS A 79 -11.03 -2.81 -9.52
CA HIS A 79 -11.24 -2.67 -10.96
C HIS A 79 -10.29 -3.59 -11.72
N CYS A 80 -10.79 -4.25 -12.75
CA CYS A 80 -9.95 -5.04 -13.66
C CYS A 80 -8.99 -4.11 -14.42
N ALA A 81 -7.69 -4.38 -14.36
CA ALA A 81 -6.67 -3.60 -15.06
C ALA A 81 -6.77 -3.66 -16.60
N LYS A 82 -7.45 -4.67 -17.16
CA LYS A 82 -7.65 -4.82 -18.62
C LYS A 82 -8.93 -4.14 -19.11
N CYS A 83 -10.07 -4.41 -18.48
CA CYS A 83 -11.39 -3.96 -18.98
C CYS A 83 -12.07 -2.90 -18.11
N GLY A 84 -11.48 -2.51 -16.97
CA GLY A 84 -12.03 -1.50 -16.07
C GLY A 84 -13.25 -1.93 -15.25
N SER A 85 -13.85 -3.10 -15.53
CA SER A 85 -15.05 -3.54 -14.81
C SER A 85 -14.75 -3.78 -13.32
N TYR A 86 -15.70 -3.43 -12.47
CA TYR A 86 -15.71 -3.82 -11.05
C TYR A 86 -15.75 -5.36 -10.92
N THR A 87 -14.95 -5.89 -10.00
CA THR A 87 -14.92 -7.32 -9.65
C THR A 87 -14.49 -7.47 -8.19
N THR A 88 -14.73 -8.64 -7.61
CA THR A 88 -14.17 -9.01 -6.30
C THR A 88 -13.04 -10.03 -6.47
N VAL A 89 -12.07 -9.99 -5.56
CA VAL A 89 -10.98 -10.98 -5.48
C VAL A 89 -10.84 -11.53 -4.06
N PRO A 90 -10.38 -12.80 -3.93
CA PRO A 90 -10.25 -13.46 -2.63
C PRO A 90 -8.95 -13.11 -1.87
N PHE A 91 -8.28 -12.03 -2.27
CA PHE A 91 -6.99 -11.61 -1.72
C PHE A 91 -6.89 -10.08 -1.72
N TYR A 92 -6.03 -9.54 -0.85
CA TYR A 92 -5.69 -8.12 -0.90
C TYR A 92 -4.70 -7.86 -2.04
N PRO A 93 -5.00 -6.94 -2.97
CA PRO A 93 -4.11 -6.59 -4.07
C PRO A 93 -2.72 -6.20 -3.58
N SER A 94 -1.71 -6.80 -4.19
CA SER A 94 -0.32 -6.45 -3.95
C SER A 94 0.08 -5.24 -4.78
N GLN A 95 0.96 -4.41 -4.21
CA GLN A 95 1.43 -3.22 -4.89
C GLN A 95 2.25 -3.57 -6.13
N GLY A 96 2.01 -2.84 -7.22
CA GLY A 96 2.68 -3.05 -8.50
C GLY A 96 2.23 -4.28 -9.30
N ARG A 97 1.19 -5.00 -8.85
CA ARG A 97 0.63 -6.15 -9.60
C ARG A 97 -0.79 -5.82 -10.08
N PRO A 98 -1.05 -5.86 -11.39
CA PRO A 98 -2.40 -5.64 -11.91
C PRO A 98 -3.33 -6.78 -11.47
N VAL A 99 -4.58 -6.43 -11.19
CA VAL A 99 -5.63 -7.39 -10.87
C VAL A 99 -6.58 -7.50 -12.06
N TYR A 100 -6.94 -8.72 -12.44
CA TYR A 100 -7.82 -8.99 -13.57
C TYR A 100 -9.11 -9.67 -13.09
N CYS A 101 -10.24 -9.35 -13.73
CA CYS A 101 -11.45 -10.15 -13.57
C CYS A 101 -11.22 -11.55 -14.15
N ARG A 102 -12.06 -12.52 -13.73
CA ARG A 102 -11.92 -13.93 -14.14
C ARG A 102 -11.83 -14.09 -15.65
N SER A 103 -12.71 -13.45 -16.42
CA SER A 103 -12.71 -13.54 -17.89
C SER A 103 -11.42 -13.02 -18.51
N CYS A 104 -10.93 -11.85 -18.08
CA CYS A 104 -9.69 -11.27 -18.59
C CYS A 104 -8.47 -12.13 -18.22
N PHE A 105 -8.42 -12.66 -16.99
CA PHE A 105 -7.36 -13.54 -16.54
C PHE A 105 -7.28 -14.81 -17.39
N LEU A 106 -8.41 -15.46 -17.66
CA LEU A 106 -8.46 -16.69 -18.45
C LEU A 106 -8.09 -16.46 -19.92
N GLN A 107 -8.51 -15.33 -20.51
CA GLN A 107 -8.08 -14.96 -21.87
C GLN A 107 -6.58 -14.74 -21.98
N MET A 108 -5.95 -14.19 -20.92
CA MET A 108 -4.51 -13.94 -20.88
C MET A 108 -3.69 -15.17 -20.50
N HIS A 109 -4.31 -16.13 -19.81
CA HIS A 109 -3.68 -17.37 -19.37
C HIS A 109 -4.50 -18.61 -19.80
N PRO A 110 -4.57 -18.92 -21.11
CA PRO A 110 -5.41 -20.00 -21.61
C PRO A 110 -5.03 -21.39 -21.06
N SER A 111 -3.75 -21.61 -20.74
CA SER A 111 -3.21 -22.88 -20.25
C SER A 111 -3.52 -23.18 -18.77
N VAL A 112 -4.19 -22.27 -18.04
CA VAL A 112 -4.62 -22.52 -16.66
C VAL A 112 -5.71 -23.61 -16.58
N PHE A 113 -6.26 -24.03 -17.73
CA PHE A 113 -7.25 -25.10 -17.85
C PHE A 113 -6.69 -26.46 -18.26
N ASP A 114 -5.41 -26.58 -18.61
CA ASP A 114 -4.81 -27.85 -19.06
C ASP A 114 -4.43 -28.78 -17.89
N ASN A 115 -5.37 -28.97 -16.95
CA ASN A 115 -5.32 -30.03 -15.94
C ASN A 115 -6.55 -30.94 -16.12
N THR A 116 -6.70 -31.47 -17.34
CA THR A 116 -7.52 -32.65 -17.61
C THR A 116 -6.59 -33.78 -18.04
#